data_AF-G5Q3W1-F1
#
_entry.id   AF-G5Q3W1-F1
#
_cell.length_a   1.000
_cell.length_b   1.000
_cell.length_c   1.000
_cell.angle_alpha   90.00
_cell.angle_beta   90.00
_cell.angle_gamma   90.00
#
_symmetry.space_group_name_H-M   'P 1'
#
loop_
_entity.id
_entity.type
_entity.pdbx_description
1 polymer ?
#
loop_
_entity_poly.entity_id
_entity_poly.type
_entity_poly.pdbx_seq_one_letter_code
_entity_poly.pdbx_strand_id
1 'polypeptide(L)'
;MESKVVVPVEGKKITLQNGKLNVPENPIIPFIEGDGIGVDVTPAMLKVVDAAVEKAYKGERKISWMENKGERKISWIPGWKFTPEKNPHRFTARMSGFPLKPLI
;
A
#
# COMPACT_ATOMS: atom_id res chain seq x y z
N MET A 1 -8.50 19.69 -11.29
CA MET A 1 -7.16 19.33 -10.78
C MET A 1 -6.91 17.88 -11.11
N GLU A 2 -6.01 17.65 -12.07
CA GLU A 2 -5.76 16.33 -12.66
C GLU A 2 -5.06 15.40 -11.67
N SER A 3 -5.53 14.16 -11.69
CA SER A 3 -5.11 13.06 -10.85
C SER A 3 -3.65 12.67 -11.08
N LYS A 4 -2.69 13.15 -10.28
CA LYS A 4 -1.29 12.64 -10.27
C LYS A 4 -1.13 11.31 -9.53
N VAL A 5 -2.09 10.42 -9.68
CA VAL A 5 -2.01 9.07 -9.12
C VAL A 5 -1.69 8.13 -10.28
N VAL A 6 -0.43 7.72 -10.39
CA VAL A 6 0.02 6.81 -11.45
C VAL A 6 -0.25 5.38 -10.98
N VAL A 7 -1.31 4.78 -11.54
CA VAL A 7 -1.58 3.36 -11.30
C VAL A 7 -0.65 2.55 -12.19
N PRO A 8 0.20 1.65 -11.63
CA PRO A 8 1.05 0.80 -12.44
C PRO A 8 0.19 -0.16 -13.27
N VAL A 9 0.44 -0.19 -14.59
CA VAL A 9 -0.36 -0.95 -15.57
C VAL A 9 -0.17 -2.46 -15.40
N GLU A 10 1.00 -2.89 -14.92
CA GLU A 10 1.38 -4.30 -14.84
C GLU A 10 0.92 -5.00 -13.55
N GLY A 11 0.39 -4.28 -12.57
CA GLY A 11 0.03 -4.86 -11.28
C GLY A 11 -1.42 -5.37 -11.19
N LYS A 12 -1.65 -6.35 -10.31
CA LYS A 12 -2.99 -6.86 -9.98
C LYS A 12 -3.42 -6.41 -8.59
N LYS A 13 -4.72 -6.11 -8.43
CA LYS A 13 -5.32 -5.78 -7.14
C LYS A 13 -5.33 -6.98 -6.21
N ILE A 14 -5.05 -6.73 -4.93
CA ILE A 14 -5.31 -7.70 -3.87
C ILE A 14 -6.81 -7.77 -3.64
N THR A 15 -7.37 -8.98 -3.54
CA THR A 15 -8.80 -9.18 -3.29
C THR A 15 -9.02 -9.88 -1.95
N LEU A 16 -10.22 -9.73 -1.37
CA LEU A 16 -10.61 -10.40 -0.14
C LEU A 16 -11.80 -11.30 -0.47
N GLN A 17 -11.64 -12.61 -0.27
CA GLN A 17 -12.70 -13.59 -0.50
C GLN A 17 -12.82 -14.44 0.76
N ASN A 18 -14.03 -14.51 1.32
CA ASN A 18 -14.34 -15.32 2.51
C ASN A 18 -13.40 -15.06 3.71
N GLY A 19 -13.01 -13.81 3.93
CA GLY A 19 -12.09 -13.42 5.01
C GLY A 19 -10.61 -13.74 4.75
N LYS A 20 -10.25 -14.34 3.61
CA LYS A 20 -8.88 -14.60 3.19
C LYS A 20 -8.44 -13.58 2.15
N LEU A 21 -7.25 -13.01 2.33
CA LEU A 21 -6.61 -12.16 1.32
C LEU A 21 -6.08 -13.05 0.20
N ASN A 22 -6.54 -12.79 -1.02
CA ASN A 22 -5.99 -13.34 -2.24
C ASN A 22 -5.00 -12.33 -2.83
N VAL A 23 -3.72 -12.62 -2.64
CA VAL A 23 -2.59 -11.78 -3.06
C VAL A 23 -1.99 -12.37 -4.33
N PRO A 24 -2.05 -11.66 -5.47
CA PRO A 24 -1.43 -12.13 -6.71
C PRO A 24 0.10 -12.09 -6.64
N GLU A 25 0.78 -12.69 -7.62
CA GLU A 25 2.25 -12.66 -7.73
C GLU A 25 2.81 -11.26 -8.01
N ASN A 26 2.00 -10.41 -8.65
CA ASN A 26 2.30 -9.04 -9.00
C ASN A 26 1.37 -8.02 -8.30
N PRO A 27 1.35 -7.94 -6.96
CA PRO A 27 0.39 -7.10 -6.25
C PRO A 27 0.70 -5.61 -6.43
N ILE A 28 -0.35 -4.80 -6.60
CA ILE A 28 -0.26 -3.34 -6.50
C ILE A 28 -0.23 -2.94 -5.03
N ILE A 29 0.86 -2.31 -4.60
CA ILE A 29 1.02 -1.81 -3.23
C ILE A 29 1.13 -0.27 -3.27
N PRO A 30 0.14 0.45 -2.73
CA PRO A 30 0.23 1.89 -2.60
C PRO A 30 1.22 2.26 -1.48
N PHE A 31 2.10 3.22 -1.76
CA PHE A 31 2.99 3.81 -0.77
C PHE A 31 2.87 5.33 -0.78
N ILE A 32 3.26 5.95 0.32
CA ILE A 32 3.35 7.40 0.48
C ILE A 32 4.80 7.67 0.88
N GLU A 33 5.48 8.52 0.14
CA GLU A 33 6.88 8.90 0.43
C GLU A 33 7.00 9.55 1.83
N GLY A 34 5.98 10.32 2.21
CA GLY A 34 6.00 11.11 3.45
C GLY A 34 6.83 12.38 3.29
N ASP A 35 6.64 13.32 4.22
CA ASP A 35 7.36 14.60 4.18
C ASP A 35 8.72 14.53 4.91
N GLY A 36 9.63 15.43 4.57
CA GLY A 36 10.94 15.54 5.22
C GLY A 36 11.90 14.42 4.81
N ILE A 37 12.29 13.55 5.75
CA ILE A 37 13.23 12.42 5.51
C ILE A 37 12.64 11.30 4.64
N GLY A 38 11.33 11.37 4.34
CA GLY A 38 10.63 10.40 3.52
C GLY A 38 11.25 10.22 2.14
N VAL A 39 11.79 11.29 1.55
CA VAL A 39 12.49 11.29 0.26
C VAL A 39 13.77 10.45 0.27
N ASP A 40 14.44 10.33 1.42
CA ASP A 40 15.69 9.57 1.55
C ASP A 40 15.40 8.11 1.93
N VAL A 41 14.44 7.89 2.82
CA VAL A 41 14.14 6.56 3.38
C VAL A 41 13.29 5.73 2.43
N THR A 42 12.31 6.33 1.77
CA THR A 42 11.35 5.59 0.92
C THR A 42 12.05 4.88 -0.23
N PRO A 43 12.92 5.52 -1.03
CA PRO A 43 13.64 4.82 -2.10
C PRO A 43 14.51 3.68 -1.59
N ALA A 44 15.09 3.81 -0.39
CA ALA A 44 15.89 2.75 0.23
C ALA A 44 15.00 1.57 0.66
N MET A 45 13.85 1.85 1.27
CA MET A 45 12.87 0.85 1.67
C MET A 45 12.37 0.04 0.46
N LEU A 46 11.98 0.72 -0.61
CA LEU A 46 11.49 0.07 -1.84
C LEU A 46 12.53 -0.91 -2.39
N LYS A 47 13.81 -0.50 -2.48
CA LYS A 47 14.91 -1.37 -2.94
C LYS A 47 15.14 -2.58 -2.05
N VAL A 48 15.09 -2.40 -0.73
CA VAL A 48 15.30 -3.50 0.22
C VAL A 48 14.17 -4.52 0.13
N VAL A 49 12.92 -4.04 0.03
CA VAL A 49 11.75 -4.93 -0.10
C VAL A 49 11.78 -5.65 -1.44
N ASP A 50 12.08 -4.96 -2.54
CA ASP A 50 12.16 -5.58 -3.87
C ASP A 50 13.23 -6.68 -3.91
N ALA A 51 14.43 -6.39 -3.38
CA ALA A 51 15.51 -7.38 -3.30
C ALA A 51 15.15 -8.58 -2.39
N ALA A 52 14.41 -8.34 -1.30
CA ALA A 52 13.96 -9.41 -0.42
C ALA A 52 12.92 -10.31 -1.10
N VAL A 53 11.97 -9.73 -1.83
CA VAL A 53 10.96 -10.46 -2.60
C VAL A 53 11.63 -11.25 -3.72
N GLU A 54 12.53 -10.62 -4.47
CA GLU A 54 13.27 -11.30 -5.54
C GLU A 54 14.08 -12.48 -4.99
N LYS A 55 14.76 -12.31 -3.85
CA LYS A 55 15.52 -13.39 -3.20
C LYS A 55 14.64 -14.52 -2.66
N ALA A 56 13.49 -14.19 -2.07
CA ALA A 56 12.60 -15.18 -1.46
C ALA A 56 11.87 -16.02 -2.52
N TYR A 57 11.48 -15.39 -3.63
CA TYR A 57 10.63 -16.00 -4.66
C TYR A 57 11.37 -16.25 -5.98
N LYS A 58 12.69 -16.04 -6.04
CA LYS A 58 13.52 -16.23 -7.25
C LYS A 58 12.96 -15.52 -8.49
N GLY A 59 12.35 -14.36 -8.29
CA GLY A 59 11.72 -13.57 -9.36
C GLY A 59 10.30 -13.99 -9.75
N GLU A 60 9.71 -15.03 -9.15
CA GLU A 60 8.32 -15.43 -9.40
C GLU A 60 7.30 -14.39 -8.91
N ARG A 61 7.70 -13.53 -7.96
CA ARG A 61 6.86 -12.46 -7.41
C ARG A 61 7.54 -11.11 -7.54
N LYS A 62 6.75 -10.07 -7.79
CA LYS A 62 7.23 -8.70 -7.91
C LYS A 62 6.19 -7.70 -7.41
N ILE A 63 6.59 -6.71 -6.65
CA ILE A 63 5.66 -5.69 -6.18
C ILE A 63 5.54 -4.57 -7.22
N SER A 64 4.30 -4.17 -7.52
CA SER A 64 4.02 -2.99 -8.33
C SER A 64 3.72 -1.82 -7.40
N TRP A 65 4.72 -0.98 -7.17
CA TRP A 65 4.60 0.18 -6.29
C TRP A 65 3.77 1.28 -6.94
N MET A 66 2.89 1.87 -6.14
CA MET A 66 2.00 2.95 -6.57
C MET A 66 2.18 4.14 -5.64
N GLU A 67 2.80 5.20 -6.13
CA GLU A 67 3.00 6.41 -5.33
C GLU A 67 1.67 7.16 -5.15
N ASN A 68 1.34 7.47 -3.90
CA ASN A 68 0.24 8.34 -3.53
C ASN A 68 0.76 9.48 -2.66
N LYS A 69 0.61 10.73 -3.10
CA LYS A 69 1.04 11.92 -2.33
C LYS A 69 0.13 12.26 -1.14
N GLY A 70 -0.61 11.28 -0.62
CA GLY A 70 -1.53 11.47 0.49
C GLY A 70 -2.78 12.28 0.17
N GLU A 71 -2.85 13.01 -0.94
CA GLU A 71 -3.94 13.96 -1.23
C GLU A 71 -5.33 13.32 -1.41
N ARG A 72 -5.43 12.00 -1.65
CA ARG A 72 -6.72 11.33 -1.86
C ARG A 72 -6.88 10.00 -1.16
N LYS A 73 -8.14 9.72 -0.80
CA LYS A 73 -8.60 8.45 -0.27
C LYS A 73 -8.49 7.38 -1.35
N ILE A 74 -7.82 6.29 -1.02
CA ILE A 74 -7.58 5.18 -1.92
C ILE A 74 -8.04 3.87 -1.29
N SER A 75 -8.70 3.01 -2.07
CA SER A 75 -9.19 1.69 -1.64
C SER A 75 -8.86 0.63 -2.71
N TRP A 76 -7.58 0.26 -2.83
CA TRP A 76 -7.12 -0.83 -3.69
C TRP A 76 -7.14 -2.20 -3.00
N ILE A 77 -7.10 -2.22 -1.67
CA ILE A 77 -7.14 -3.43 -0.86
C ILE A 77 -8.50 -3.44 -0.14
N PRO A 78 -9.34 -4.48 -0.33
CA PRO A 78 -10.64 -4.55 0.32
C PRO A 78 -10.52 -4.49 1.84
N GLY A 79 -11.34 -3.63 2.45
CA GLY A 79 -11.30 -3.38 3.89
C GLY A 79 -10.24 -2.36 4.32
N TRP A 80 -9.19 -2.10 3.53
CA TRP A 80 -8.20 -1.07 3.86
C TRP A 80 -8.62 0.28 3.27
N LYS A 81 -8.62 1.30 4.11
CA LYS A 81 -8.84 2.68 3.72
C LYS A 81 -7.62 3.50 4.12
N PHE A 82 -6.96 4.07 3.14
CA PHE A 82 -5.97 5.12 3.36
C PHE A 82 -6.70 6.45 3.30
N THR A 83 -6.70 7.18 4.41
CA THR A 83 -7.29 8.52 4.52
C THR A 83 -6.21 9.50 4.96
N PRO A 84 -5.95 10.59 4.20
CA PRO A 84 -5.27 11.74 4.79
C PRO A 84 -6.16 12.29 5.89
N GLU A 85 -5.71 12.20 7.14
CA GLU A 85 -6.38 12.91 8.24
C GLU A 85 -5.98 14.39 8.17
N LYS A 86 -6.80 15.29 8.74
CA LYS A 86 -6.49 16.74 8.83
C LYS A 86 -5.19 17.05 9.59
N ASN A 87 -4.54 16.04 10.16
CA ASN A 87 -3.32 16.17 10.91
C ASN A 87 -2.16 15.56 10.08
N PRO A 88 -1.26 16.38 9.50
CA PRO A 88 -0.26 15.92 8.53
C PRO A 88 0.78 14.94 9.11
N HIS A 89 0.81 14.76 10.43
CA HIS A 89 1.78 13.90 11.14
C HIS A 89 1.22 12.53 11.53
N ARG A 90 -0.05 12.21 11.22
CA ARG A 90 -0.67 10.94 11.60
C ARG A 90 -1.32 10.24 10.40
N PHE A 91 -0.72 9.12 10.00
CA PHE A 91 -1.27 8.21 9.01
C PHE A 91 -1.89 7.01 9.71
N THR A 92 -3.21 6.84 9.56
CA THR A 92 -3.92 5.66 10.09
C THR A 92 -4.35 4.78 8.93
N ALA A 93 -3.67 3.65 8.72
CA ALA A 93 -4.20 2.57 7.88
C ALA A 93 -5.28 1.83 8.69
N ARG A 94 -6.56 2.08 8.39
CA ARG A 94 -7.67 1.43 9.09
C ARG A 94 -8.25 0.33 8.22
N MET A 95 -8.23 -0.90 8.73
CA MET A 95 -9.07 -1.98 8.22
C MET A 95 -10.52 -1.71 8.65
N SER A 96 -11.31 -1.06 7.81
CA SER A 96 -12.76 -0.99 8.01
C SER A 96 -13.38 -2.31 7.56
N GLY A 97 -13.71 -3.18 8.50
CA GLY A 97 -14.33 -4.49 8.25
C GLY A 97 -14.19 -5.49 9.41
N PHE A 98 -13.29 -5.25 10.36
CA PHE A 98 -13.28 -5.98 11.62
C PHE A 98 -14.17 -5.24 12.65
N PRO A 99 -15.20 -5.88 13.22
CA PRO A 99 -15.73 -5.39 14.48
C PRO A 99 -14.58 -5.47 15.49
N LEU A 100 -14.06 -4.32 15.90
CA LEU A 100 -13.21 -4.26 17.08
C LEU A 100 -14.12 -4.65 18.24
N LYS A 101 -14.13 -5.94 18.61
CA LYS A 101 -14.57 -6.29 19.95
C LYS A 101 -13.60 -5.59 20.89
N PRO A 102 -14.07 -4.75 21.83
CA PRO A 102 -13.20 -4.28 22.89
C PRO A 102 -12.69 -5.52 23.63
N LEU A 103 -11.37 -5.63 23.79
CA LEU A 103 -10.84 -6.45 24.88
C LEU A 103 -11.11 -5.66 26.16
N ILE A 104 -12.24 -5.96 26.81
CA ILE A 104 -12.44 -6.10 28.26
C ILE A 104 -13.62 -7.07 28.40
#